data_AF-A0A957C9I2-F1
#
_entry.id   AF-A0A957C9I2-F1
#
_cell.length_a   1.000
_cell.length_b   1.000
_cell.length_c   1.000
_cell.angle_alpha   90.00
_cell.angle_beta   90.00
_cell.angle_gamma   90.00
#
_symmetry.space_group_name_H-M   'P 1'
#
loop_
_entity.id
_entity.type
_entity.pdbx_description
1 polymer ?
#
loop_
_entity_poly.entity_id
_entity_poly.type
_entity_poly.pdbx_seq_one_letter_code
_entity_poly.pdbx_strand_id
1 'polypeptide(L)'
;MQFLSQSLVNAQKQLQEMRERHGIQQASLNFAPVLPEMATQFVIVPSAGAGSQRTEPEALEAIRHHGDIAIGAMREGMSSHYQLWLGLRLLDVAGRGWVWVDAVKGLLTDEDSGLFLYLWPRLRQLLAEGGGLFWVQGNGRIWLRRTARVAAGLGIVRLNGRFCSIERDEVFGRVAVFRAHCYAAWLANHVNPMSQETIEVLTGITPRTQRRYCKLADVEVQQNITIGPAAAGADRQECAWQHGNVFDFVDYRGYQGPAHRRYIAWHLPATYAAKGALGSRRQQRRLNQQIAAGLAQTETLGNGWFVGKRLFFANGKAAAMAASRQMSDVPICDVYWQQRRAKSGTGIWNVFGGCA
;
A
#
# COMPACT_ATOMS: atom_id res chain seq x y z
N MET A 1 -28.13 -13.61 28.35
CA MET A 1 -27.92 -13.93 26.92
C MET A 1 -29.14 -14.62 26.29
N GLN A 2 -30.35 -14.06 26.43
CA GLN A 2 -31.58 -14.66 25.84
C GLN A 2 -32.35 -13.70 24.91
N PHE A 3 -31.92 -12.44 24.76
CA PHE A 3 -32.60 -11.43 23.94
C PHE A 3 -32.16 -11.39 22.47
N LEU A 4 -31.00 -11.98 22.11
CA LEU A 4 -30.49 -11.95 20.73
C LEU A 4 -31.17 -12.98 19.81
N SER A 5 -31.71 -14.09 20.34
CA SER A 5 -32.38 -15.12 19.53
C SER A 5 -33.75 -14.67 19.00
N GLN A 6 -34.50 -13.89 19.79
CA GLN A 6 -35.83 -13.44 19.39
C GLN A 6 -35.78 -12.45 18.22
N SER A 7 -34.75 -11.60 18.15
CA SER A 7 -34.59 -10.65 17.03
C SER A 7 -34.31 -11.36 15.71
N LEU A 8 -33.56 -12.47 15.74
CA LEU A 8 -33.24 -13.30 14.58
C LEU A 8 -34.48 -14.04 14.05
N VAL A 9 -35.30 -14.57 14.96
CA VAL A 9 -36.57 -15.23 14.61
C VAL A 9 -37.55 -14.22 14.00
N ASN A 10 -37.65 -13.02 14.57
CA ASN A 10 -38.50 -11.96 14.04
C ASN A 10 -38.02 -11.46 12.67
N ALA A 11 -36.71 -11.33 12.47
CA ALA A 11 -36.12 -10.95 11.18
C ALA A 11 -36.36 -12.01 10.10
N GLN A 12 -36.26 -13.30 10.43
CA GLN A 12 -36.58 -14.39 9.49
C GLN A 12 -38.06 -14.39 9.09
N LYS A 13 -38.97 -14.13 10.04
CA LYS A 13 -40.41 -14.05 9.77
C LYS A 13 -40.77 -12.89 8.84
N GLN A 14 -40.19 -11.71 9.07
CA GLN A 14 -40.35 -10.54 8.19
C GLN A 14 -39.83 -10.80 6.77
N LEU A 15 -38.71 -11.51 6.65
CA LEU A 15 -38.12 -11.86 5.35
C LEU A 15 -39.01 -12.85 4.57
N GLN A 16 -39.72 -13.73 5.28
CA GLN A 16 -40.66 -14.69 4.68
C GLN A 16 -41.94 -14.01 4.21
N GLU A 17 -42.51 -13.10 5.01
CA GLU A 17 -43.67 -12.28 4.62
C GLU A 17 -43.37 -11.39 3.41
N MET A 18 -42.15 -10.83 3.32
CA MET A 18 -41.72 -10.06 2.15
C MET A 18 -41.64 -10.93 0.89
N ARG A 19 -41.14 -12.17 1.00
CA ARG A 19 -41.04 -13.08 -0.16
C ARG A 19 -42.41 -13.48 -0.70
N GLU A 20 -43.37 -13.71 0.19
CA GLU A 20 -44.76 -14.01 -0.19
C GLU A 20 -45.43 -12.82 -0.90
N ARG A 21 -45.24 -11.59 -0.39
CA ARG A 21 -45.75 -10.37 -1.05
C ARG A 21 -45.18 -10.14 -2.45
N HIS A 22 -43.95 -10.59 -2.70
CA HIS A 22 -43.28 -10.42 -3.99
C HIS A 22 -43.38 -11.64 -4.91
N GLY A 23 -44.19 -12.65 -4.57
CA GLY A 23 -44.40 -13.83 -5.40
C GLY A 23 -43.14 -14.70 -5.60
N ILE A 24 -42.16 -14.58 -4.70
CA ILE A 24 -40.89 -15.32 -4.79
C ILE A 24 -41.09 -16.70 -4.15
N GLN A 25 -41.39 -17.70 -4.96
CA GLN A 25 -41.45 -19.10 -4.50
C GLN A 25 -40.05 -19.59 -4.12
N GLN A 26 -39.91 -20.18 -2.93
CA GLN A 26 -38.70 -20.90 -2.53
C GLN A 26 -38.57 -22.17 -3.38
N ALA A 27 -37.42 -22.32 -4.06
CA ALA A 27 -37.08 -23.57 -4.72
C ALA A 27 -36.84 -24.65 -3.65
N SER A 28 -37.75 -25.62 -3.56
CA SER A 28 -37.55 -26.84 -2.79
C SER A 28 -36.50 -27.71 -3.48
N LEU A 29 -35.29 -27.80 -2.90
CA LEU A 29 -34.30 -28.79 -3.31
C LEU A 29 -34.73 -30.17 -2.77
N ASN A 30 -35.59 -30.85 -3.53
CA ASN A 30 -35.83 -32.28 -3.37
C ASN A 30 -34.63 -33.03 -3.95
N PHE A 31 -33.72 -33.48 -3.09
CA PHE A 31 -32.74 -34.51 -3.44
C PHE A 31 -33.37 -35.89 -3.20
N ALA A 32 -33.61 -36.62 -4.28
CA ALA A 32 -33.73 -38.08 -4.27
C ALA A 32 -32.80 -38.64 -5.36
N PRO A 33 -32.09 -39.75 -5.11
CA PRO A 33 -31.02 -40.23 -5.98
C PRO A 33 -31.58 -41.08 -7.12
N VAL A 34 -31.12 -40.84 -8.34
CA VAL A 34 -31.34 -41.72 -9.49
C VAL A 34 -29.98 -42.03 -10.11
N LEU A 35 -29.53 -43.28 -9.91
CA LEU A 35 -28.46 -43.89 -10.70
C LEU A 35 -29.03 -44.30 -12.07
N PRO A 36 -28.21 -44.20 -13.12
CA PRO A 36 -28.18 -45.28 -14.09
C PRO A 36 -26.76 -45.79 -14.33
N GLU A 37 -26.63 -47.11 -14.22
CA GLU A 37 -25.55 -47.90 -14.80
C GLU A 37 -25.52 -47.70 -16.32
N MET A 38 -24.38 -47.25 -16.85
CA MET A 38 -23.96 -47.61 -18.21
C MET A 38 -22.44 -47.75 -18.18
N ALA A 39 -21.99 -48.98 -18.33
CA ALA A 39 -20.60 -49.35 -18.51
C ALA A 39 -20.02 -48.68 -19.76
N THR A 40 -18.88 -48.02 -19.61
CA THR A 40 -18.00 -47.73 -20.74
C THR A 40 -16.58 -48.08 -20.32
N GLN A 41 -16.09 -49.19 -20.86
CA GLN A 41 -14.72 -49.65 -20.73
C GLN A 41 -13.79 -48.62 -21.36
N PHE A 42 -13.00 -47.93 -20.54
CA PHE A 42 -11.79 -47.24 -20.98
C PHE A 42 -10.58 -48.05 -20.55
N VAL A 43 -9.85 -48.51 -21.57
CA VAL A 43 -8.57 -49.22 -21.46
C VAL A 43 -7.57 -48.32 -20.72
N ILE A 44 -7.15 -48.76 -19.53
CA ILE A 44 -6.03 -48.15 -18.80
C ILE A 44 -4.74 -48.61 -19.49
N VAL A 45 -4.13 -47.71 -20.26
CA VAL A 45 -2.73 -47.83 -20.64
C VAL A 45 -1.91 -47.23 -19.48
N PRO A 46 -0.98 -47.97 -18.84
CA PRO A 46 -0.17 -47.44 -17.78
C PRO A 46 0.91 -46.53 -18.38
N SER A 47 0.71 -45.22 -18.32
CA SER A 47 1.81 -44.26 -18.54
C SER A 47 2.49 -44.00 -17.21
N ALA A 48 3.57 -44.76 -16.98
CA ALA A 48 4.59 -44.41 -16.02
C ALA A 48 5.31 -43.12 -16.47
N GLY A 49 5.55 -42.23 -15.52
CA GLY A 49 6.59 -41.19 -15.64
C GLY A 49 6.12 -39.81 -16.10
N ALA A 50 5.62 -39.02 -15.15
CA ALA A 50 5.98 -37.60 -15.03
C ALA A 50 5.53 -37.12 -13.65
N GLY A 51 6.38 -37.34 -12.64
CA GLY A 51 6.31 -36.55 -11.43
C GLY A 51 6.40 -35.08 -11.84
N SER A 52 5.27 -34.37 -11.79
CA SER A 52 5.24 -32.92 -11.85
C SER A 52 5.98 -32.44 -10.62
N GLN A 53 7.30 -32.30 -10.75
CA GLN A 53 8.11 -31.56 -9.79
C GLN A 53 7.45 -30.18 -9.70
N ARG A 54 6.74 -29.94 -8.60
CA ARG A 54 6.39 -28.59 -8.18
C ARG A 54 7.74 -27.89 -8.04
N THR A 55 8.14 -27.17 -9.09
CA THR A 55 9.31 -26.30 -9.05
C THR A 55 9.05 -25.36 -7.90
N GLU A 56 9.87 -25.43 -6.85
CA GLU A 56 9.76 -24.51 -5.73
C GLU A 56 9.77 -23.09 -6.30
N PRO A 57 8.85 -22.21 -5.88
CA PRO A 57 8.87 -20.84 -6.35
C PRO A 57 10.18 -20.19 -5.89
N GLU A 58 11.13 -20.04 -6.82
CA GLU A 58 12.28 -19.17 -6.65
C GLU A 58 11.74 -17.79 -6.25
N ALA A 59 12.30 -17.15 -5.22
CA ALA A 59 11.88 -15.83 -4.79
C ALA A 59 12.84 -14.78 -5.36
N LEU A 60 12.33 -13.60 -5.70
CA LEU A 60 13.20 -12.48 -6.07
C LEU A 60 14.11 -12.10 -4.89
N GLU A 61 15.34 -11.67 -5.19
CA GLU A 61 16.32 -11.23 -4.17
C GLU A 61 15.98 -9.86 -3.55
N ALA A 62 15.23 -9.02 -4.26
CA ALA A 62 14.80 -7.72 -3.75
C ALA A 62 13.51 -7.23 -4.42
N ILE A 63 12.79 -6.35 -3.73
CA ILE A 63 11.57 -5.73 -4.25
C ILE A 63 11.57 -4.22 -4.10
N ARG A 64 10.94 -3.56 -5.08
CA ARG A 64 10.72 -2.12 -5.05
C ARG A 64 9.49 -1.77 -4.23
N HIS A 65 9.67 -0.82 -3.31
CA HIS A 65 8.61 -0.30 -2.45
C HIS A 65 8.76 1.21 -2.25
N HIS A 66 7.75 1.86 -1.67
CA HIS A 66 7.72 3.32 -1.46
C HIS A 66 7.63 3.64 0.03
N GLY A 67 8.50 4.54 0.50
CA GLY A 67 8.52 5.00 1.89
C GLY A 67 7.16 5.52 2.36
N ASP A 68 6.48 6.34 1.55
CA ASP A 68 5.15 6.87 1.91
C ASP A 68 4.07 5.79 2.09
N ILE A 69 4.07 4.75 1.26
CA ILE A 69 3.13 3.63 1.40
C ILE A 69 3.46 2.85 2.67
N ALA A 70 4.76 2.67 2.94
CA ALA A 70 5.21 1.98 4.13
C ALA A 70 4.83 2.74 5.41
N ILE A 71 5.06 4.05 5.46
CA ILE A 71 4.65 4.91 6.57
C ILE A 71 3.12 4.95 6.70
N GLY A 72 2.38 5.04 5.59
CA GLY A 72 0.91 4.94 5.61
C GLY A 72 0.44 3.63 6.24
N ALA A 73 1.00 2.49 5.81
CA ALA A 73 0.68 1.20 6.40
C ALA A 73 1.10 1.11 7.88
N MET A 74 2.20 1.74 8.30
CA MET A 74 2.62 1.78 9.70
C MET A 74 1.66 2.59 10.57
N ARG A 75 1.18 3.74 10.08
CA ARG A 75 0.21 4.59 10.77
C ARG A 75 -1.12 3.88 11.00
N GLU A 76 -1.58 3.10 10.02
CA GLU A 76 -2.78 2.27 10.13
C GLU A 76 -2.58 0.97 10.94
N GLY A 77 -1.40 0.75 11.54
CA GLY A 77 -1.09 -0.49 12.26
C GLY A 77 -0.94 -1.73 11.36
N MET A 78 -0.90 -1.55 10.04
CA MET A 78 -0.89 -2.59 9.02
C MET A 78 0.52 -3.00 8.54
N SER A 79 1.57 -2.83 9.35
CA SER A 79 2.94 -3.16 8.93
C SER A 79 3.10 -4.63 8.53
N SER A 80 2.51 -5.56 9.27
CA SER A 80 2.56 -6.99 8.96
C SER A 80 1.84 -7.33 7.66
N HIS A 81 0.73 -6.64 7.36
CA HIS A 81 0.02 -6.78 6.09
C HIS A 81 0.85 -6.26 4.92
N TYR A 82 1.52 -5.12 5.12
CA TYR A 82 2.41 -4.55 4.11
C TYR A 82 3.65 -5.43 3.87
N GLN A 83 4.24 -5.98 4.93
CA GLN A 83 5.33 -6.95 4.86
C GLN A 83 4.90 -8.18 4.08
N LEU A 84 3.75 -8.76 4.43
CA LEU A 84 3.19 -9.91 3.72
C LEU A 84 2.92 -9.57 2.25
N TRP A 85 2.36 -8.40 1.94
CA TRP A 85 2.11 -7.97 0.57
C TRP A 85 3.40 -7.89 -0.26
N LEU A 86 4.49 -7.36 0.31
CA LEU A 86 5.80 -7.35 -0.35
C LEU A 86 6.36 -8.77 -0.49
N GLY A 87 6.24 -9.61 0.54
CA GLY A 87 6.66 -11.01 0.50
C GLY A 87 5.93 -11.80 -0.61
N LEU A 88 4.62 -11.68 -0.71
CA LEU A 88 3.84 -12.32 -1.77
C LEU A 88 4.24 -11.82 -3.17
N ARG A 89 4.65 -10.55 -3.31
CA ARG A 89 5.17 -10.01 -4.56
C ARG A 89 6.57 -10.51 -4.89
N LEU A 90 7.41 -10.81 -3.89
CA LEU A 90 8.71 -11.48 -4.10
C LEU A 90 8.54 -12.91 -4.62
N LEU A 91 7.48 -13.61 -4.19
CA LEU A 91 7.12 -14.95 -4.68
C LEU A 91 6.53 -14.95 -6.10
N ASP A 92 6.04 -13.81 -6.60
CA ASP A 92 5.49 -13.66 -7.95
C ASP A 92 6.59 -13.27 -8.97
N VAL A 93 7.58 -14.16 -9.16
CA VAL A 93 8.72 -13.93 -10.09
C VAL A 93 8.25 -13.62 -11.50
N ALA A 94 7.18 -14.30 -11.94
CA ALA A 94 6.60 -14.09 -13.27
C ALA A 94 5.80 -12.77 -13.40
N GLY A 95 5.60 -12.03 -12.31
CA GLY A 95 4.88 -10.76 -12.30
C GLY A 95 3.42 -10.85 -12.72
N ARG A 96 2.77 -11.99 -12.47
CA ARG A 96 1.38 -12.28 -12.87
C ARG A 96 0.35 -11.46 -12.09
N GLY A 97 0.74 -10.92 -10.94
CA GLY A 97 -0.12 -10.23 -10.00
C GLY A 97 -0.95 -11.18 -9.13
N TRP A 98 -0.58 -12.46 -9.05
CA TRP A 98 -1.25 -13.43 -8.18
C TRP A 98 -0.34 -14.61 -7.82
N VAL A 99 -0.63 -15.25 -6.69
CA VAL A 99 0.07 -16.45 -6.19
C VAL A 99 -0.92 -17.50 -5.69
N TRP A 100 -0.53 -18.78 -5.68
CA TRP A 100 -1.36 -19.87 -5.16
C TRP A 100 -1.31 -19.92 -3.64
N VAL A 101 -2.47 -20.09 -2.99
CA VAL A 101 -2.57 -20.16 -1.52
C VAL A 101 -1.75 -21.32 -0.96
N ASP A 102 -1.80 -22.51 -1.59
CA ASP A 102 -1.07 -23.69 -1.11
C ASP A 102 0.45 -23.51 -1.19
N ALA A 103 0.94 -22.86 -2.26
CA ALA A 103 2.36 -22.55 -2.40
C ALA A 103 2.82 -21.55 -1.33
N VAL A 104 2.02 -20.51 -1.09
CA VAL A 104 2.27 -19.52 -0.05
C VAL A 104 2.26 -20.15 1.34
N LYS A 105 1.34 -21.09 1.60
CA LYS A 105 1.29 -21.83 2.87
C LYS A 105 2.57 -22.63 3.08
N GLY A 106 3.01 -23.39 2.06
CA GLY A 106 4.26 -24.16 2.15
C GLY A 106 5.47 -23.28 2.44
N LEU A 107 5.64 -22.18 1.69
CA LEU A 107 6.83 -21.33 1.81
C LEU A 107 6.86 -20.41 3.03
N LEU A 108 5.73 -19.81 3.41
CA LEU A 108 5.73 -18.75 4.43
C LEU A 108 5.44 -19.24 5.84
N THR A 109 5.05 -20.51 6.01
CA THR A 109 4.65 -21.08 7.31
C THR A 109 5.52 -22.23 7.78
N ASP A 110 6.35 -22.79 6.92
CA ASP A 110 7.34 -23.80 7.29
C ASP A 110 8.54 -23.10 7.95
N GLU A 111 8.83 -23.43 9.20
CA GLU A 111 9.92 -22.82 9.99
C GLU A 111 11.30 -23.13 9.41
N ASP A 112 11.42 -24.26 8.70
CA ASP A 112 12.65 -24.65 8.01
C ASP A 112 12.78 -23.94 6.65
N SER A 113 11.74 -23.24 6.19
CA SER A 113 11.84 -22.42 5.00
C SER A 113 12.66 -21.16 5.28
N GLY A 114 13.63 -20.87 4.41
CA GLY A 114 14.33 -19.58 4.40
C GLY A 114 13.40 -18.38 4.15
N LEU A 115 12.12 -18.60 3.84
CA LEU A 115 11.09 -17.59 3.63
C LEU A 115 10.03 -17.57 4.74
N PHE A 116 10.27 -18.28 5.85
CA PHE A 116 9.36 -18.30 7.00
C PHE A 116 9.03 -16.87 7.45
N LEU A 117 7.73 -16.59 7.59
CA LEU A 117 7.26 -15.27 8.01
C LEU A 117 6.28 -15.35 9.17
N TYR A 118 5.30 -16.24 9.07
CA TYR A 118 4.23 -16.38 10.06
C TYR A 118 3.75 -17.82 10.14
N LEU A 119 3.40 -18.28 11.34
CA LEU A 119 2.64 -19.52 11.50
C LEU A 119 1.31 -19.46 10.75
N TRP A 120 0.83 -20.60 10.25
CA TRP A 120 -0.39 -20.68 9.43
C TRP A 120 -1.63 -19.99 10.04
N PRO A 121 -1.94 -20.15 11.35
CA PRO A 121 -3.08 -19.44 11.95
C PRO A 121 -2.97 -17.92 11.81
N ARG A 122 -1.77 -17.38 12.02
CA ARG A 122 -1.50 -15.93 11.90
C ARG A 122 -1.51 -15.50 10.45
N LEU A 123 -0.93 -16.27 9.54
CA LEU A 123 -0.96 -15.99 8.11
C LEU A 123 -2.41 -15.91 7.60
N ARG A 124 -3.25 -16.88 7.98
CA ARG A 124 -4.67 -16.89 7.61
C ARG A 124 -5.42 -15.67 8.16
N GLN A 125 -5.15 -15.28 9.40
CA GLN A 125 -5.71 -14.06 10.00
C GLN A 125 -5.30 -12.81 9.20
N LEU A 126 -4.00 -12.65 8.93
CA LEU A 126 -3.50 -11.53 8.14
C LEU A 126 -4.13 -11.49 6.75
N LEU A 127 -4.22 -12.65 6.08
CA LEU A 127 -4.84 -12.77 4.76
C LEU A 127 -6.32 -12.34 4.76
N ALA A 128 -7.06 -12.62 5.83
CA ALA A 128 -8.43 -12.15 5.98
C ALA A 128 -8.49 -10.62 6.24
N GLU A 129 -7.70 -10.13 7.19
CA GLU A 129 -7.66 -8.71 7.60
C GLU A 129 -7.18 -7.77 6.48
N GLY A 130 -6.17 -8.17 5.70
CA GLY A 130 -5.61 -7.37 4.60
C GLY A 130 -6.39 -7.49 3.28
N GLY A 131 -7.44 -8.32 3.24
CA GLY A 131 -8.31 -8.50 2.09
C GLY A 131 -8.99 -7.20 1.65
N GLY A 132 -9.13 -7.01 0.34
CA GLY A 132 -9.69 -5.79 -0.25
C GLY A 132 -8.65 -4.69 -0.48
N LEU A 133 -7.75 -4.47 0.50
CA LEU A 133 -6.72 -3.43 0.47
C LEU A 133 -5.43 -3.87 -0.23
N PHE A 134 -4.80 -4.95 0.25
CA PHE A 134 -3.51 -5.43 -0.28
C PHE A 134 -3.69 -6.53 -1.33
N TRP A 135 -4.72 -7.35 -1.19
CA TRP A 135 -5.03 -8.45 -2.10
C TRP A 135 -6.53 -8.76 -2.12
N VAL A 136 -6.92 -9.66 -3.02
CA VAL A 136 -8.24 -10.30 -3.04
C VAL A 136 -8.04 -11.80 -3.13
N GLN A 137 -8.75 -12.57 -2.31
CA GLN A 137 -8.67 -14.03 -2.34
C GLN A 137 -9.83 -14.62 -3.15
N GLY A 138 -9.56 -15.67 -3.91
CA GLY A 138 -10.59 -16.41 -4.65
C GLY A 138 -10.01 -17.55 -5.47
N ASN A 139 -10.76 -18.66 -5.58
CA ASN A 139 -10.40 -19.83 -6.39
C ASN A 139 -8.99 -20.40 -6.07
N GLY A 140 -8.64 -20.48 -4.79
CA GLY A 140 -7.32 -20.95 -4.33
C GLY A 140 -6.14 -20.01 -4.65
N ARG A 141 -6.41 -18.78 -5.10
CA ARG A 141 -5.41 -17.78 -5.46
C ARG A 141 -5.53 -16.52 -4.61
N ILE A 142 -4.40 -15.84 -4.45
CA ILE A 142 -4.29 -14.51 -3.84
C ILE A 142 -3.91 -13.53 -4.94
N TRP A 143 -4.83 -12.66 -5.32
CA TRP A 143 -4.63 -11.63 -6.34
C TRP A 143 -4.10 -10.36 -5.68
N LEU A 144 -2.89 -9.96 -6.04
CA LEU A 144 -2.16 -8.85 -5.44
C LEU A 144 -2.67 -7.52 -6.02
N ARG A 145 -3.02 -6.57 -5.14
CA ARG A 145 -3.38 -5.22 -5.57
C ARG A 145 -2.14 -4.50 -6.08
N ARG A 146 -2.34 -3.69 -7.14
CA ARG A 146 -1.28 -2.82 -7.68
C ARG A 146 -0.89 -1.77 -6.65
N THR A 147 0.37 -1.34 -6.66
CA THR A 147 0.91 -0.30 -5.77
C THR A 147 0.05 0.96 -5.70
N ALA A 148 -0.47 1.44 -6.84
CA ALA A 148 -1.36 2.61 -6.87
C ALA A 148 -2.68 2.41 -6.11
N ARG A 149 -3.25 1.20 -6.17
CA ARG A 149 -4.49 0.86 -5.47
C ARG A 149 -4.26 0.71 -3.97
N VAL A 150 -3.12 0.13 -3.57
CA VAL A 150 -2.71 0.06 -2.17
C VAL A 150 -2.49 1.47 -1.60
N ALA A 151 -1.78 2.34 -2.33
CA ALA A 151 -1.57 3.73 -1.93
C ALA A 151 -2.90 4.47 -1.74
N ALA A 152 -3.81 4.38 -2.72
CA ALA A 152 -5.13 5.01 -2.63
C ALA A 152 -5.96 4.44 -1.46
N GLY A 153 -5.92 3.13 -1.23
CA GLY A 153 -6.62 2.49 -0.11
C GLY A 153 -6.07 2.87 1.26
N LEU A 154 -4.80 3.31 1.35
CA LEU A 154 -4.19 3.89 2.54
C LEU A 154 -4.39 5.42 2.63
N GLY A 155 -5.25 6.01 1.80
CA GLY A 155 -5.51 7.45 1.78
C GLY A 155 -4.37 8.31 1.22
N ILE A 156 -3.38 7.71 0.54
CA ILE A 156 -2.23 8.43 0.00
C ILE A 156 -2.62 9.05 -1.34
N VAL A 157 -2.80 10.37 -1.35
CA VAL A 157 -3.15 11.14 -2.54
C VAL A 157 -1.99 11.22 -3.53
N ARG A 158 -0.75 11.26 -3.02
CA ARG A 158 0.46 11.41 -3.82
C ARG A 158 1.67 10.82 -3.11
N LEU A 159 2.52 10.16 -3.88
CA LEU A 159 3.82 9.68 -3.42
C LEU A 159 4.88 10.76 -3.60
N ASN A 160 5.46 11.16 -2.48
CA ASN A 160 6.67 11.94 -2.35
C ASN A 160 7.87 10.99 -2.45
N GLY A 161 8.85 11.39 -3.25
CA GLY A 161 10.06 10.58 -3.42
C GLY A 161 9.98 9.35 -4.33
N ARG A 162 11.17 8.82 -4.59
CA ARG A 162 11.43 7.66 -5.44
C ARG A 162 11.19 6.37 -4.65
N PHE A 163 11.00 5.26 -5.35
CA PHE A 163 10.97 3.94 -4.70
C PHE A 163 12.37 3.58 -4.20
N CYS A 164 12.41 2.75 -3.17
CA CYS A 164 13.61 2.10 -2.67
C CYS A 164 13.53 0.61 -2.96
N SER A 165 14.68 -0.06 -3.03
CA SER A 165 14.75 -1.51 -2.99
C SER A 165 14.85 -1.97 -1.54
N ILE A 166 14.13 -3.02 -1.19
CA ILE A 166 14.26 -3.73 0.09
C ILE A 166 14.64 -5.18 -0.24
N GLU A 167 15.62 -5.71 0.48
CA GLU A 167 16.14 -7.06 0.22
C GLU A 167 15.17 -8.13 0.71
N ARG A 168 15.25 -9.32 0.12
CA ARG A 168 14.40 -10.47 0.48
C ARG A 168 14.47 -10.75 1.97
N ASP A 169 15.67 -10.81 2.51
CA ASP A 169 15.92 -11.19 3.90
C ASP A 169 15.41 -10.11 4.87
N GLU A 170 15.40 -8.85 4.46
CA GLU A 170 14.80 -7.73 5.21
C GLU A 170 13.26 -7.79 5.20
N VAL A 171 12.67 -8.27 4.10
CA VAL A 171 11.21 -8.48 3.98
C VAL A 171 10.75 -9.69 4.79
N PHE A 172 11.48 -10.80 4.74
CA PHE A 172 11.12 -12.01 5.48
C PHE A 172 11.67 -12.05 6.92
N GLY A 173 12.50 -11.08 7.28
CA GLY A 173 13.04 -10.93 8.62
C GLY A 173 12.03 -10.44 9.67
N ARG A 174 12.57 -10.08 10.85
CA ARG A 174 11.76 -9.59 11.98
C ARG A 174 11.01 -8.31 11.60
N VAL A 175 9.73 -8.21 11.96
CA VAL A 175 8.86 -7.03 11.72
C VAL A 175 9.52 -5.71 12.16
N ALA A 176 10.30 -5.70 13.25
CA ALA A 176 10.99 -4.51 13.73
C ALA A 176 12.10 -4.03 12.77
N VAL A 177 12.82 -4.95 12.14
CA VAL A 177 13.84 -4.68 11.12
C VAL A 177 13.14 -4.18 9.86
N PHE A 178 12.11 -4.91 9.40
CA PHE A 178 11.30 -4.49 8.27
C PHE A 178 10.75 -3.05 8.41
N ARG A 179 10.20 -2.70 9.59
CA ARG A 179 9.75 -1.34 9.90
C ARG A 179 10.88 -0.31 9.85
N ALA A 180 12.08 -0.69 10.28
CA ALA A 180 13.25 0.18 10.20
C ALA A 180 13.64 0.46 8.74
N HIS A 181 13.64 -0.53 7.85
CA HIS A 181 13.88 -0.33 6.41
C HIS A 181 12.77 0.50 5.75
N CYS A 182 11.52 0.28 6.16
CA CYS A 182 10.39 1.12 5.73
C CYS A 182 10.59 2.59 6.08
N TYR A 183 11.04 2.85 7.31
CA TYR A 183 11.38 4.17 7.80
C TYR A 183 12.59 4.77 7.07
N ALA A 184 13.65 3.99 6.86
CA ALA A 184 14.84 4.40 6.11
C ALA A 184 14.49 4.78 4.66
N ALA A 185 13.61 4.02 4.00
CA ALA A 185 13.14 4.33 2.65
C ALA A 185 12.34 5.65 2.58
N TRP A 186 11.62 6.00 3.64
CA TRP A 186 10.96 7.30 3.74
C TRP A 186 11.98 8.44 3.95
N LEU A 187 12.95 8.25 4.85
CA LEU A 187 14.03 9.23 5.07
C LEU A 187 14.90 9.46 3.83
N ALA A 188 15.20 8.42 3.05
CA ALA A 188 15.98 8.54 1.81
C ALA A 188 15.39 9.56 0.82
N ASN A 189 14.08 9.84 0.93
CA ASN A 189 13.38 10.81 0.09
C ASN A 189 13.33 12.23 0.68
N HIS A 190 13.83 12.43 1.89
CA HIS A 190 13.85 13.69 2.63
C HIS A 190 15.30 14.11 2.91
N VAL A 191 15.94 14.73 1.92
CA VAL A 191 17.36 15.13 1.98
C VAL A 191 17.60 16.36 2.86
N ASN A 192 16.55 17.15 3.12
CA ASN A 192 16.67 18.36 3.93
C ASN A 192 16.80 17.99 5.42
N PRO A 193 17.59 18.75 6.20
CA PRO A 193 17.67 18.57 7.64
C PRO A 193 16.28 18.65 8.30
N MET A 194 15.98 17.72 9.21
CA MET A 194 14.66 17.61 9.85
C MET A 194 14.81 17.27 11.34
N SER A 195 13.98 17.88 12.20
CA SER A 195 13.97 17.53 13.61
C SER A 195 13.20 16.23 13.83
N GLN A 196 13.53 15.50 14.90
CA GLN A 196 12.82 14.27 15.29
C GLN A 196 11.33 14.56 15.56
N GLU A 197 11.00 15.73 16.09
CA GLU A 197 9.62 16.17 16.32
C GLU A 197 8.86 16.36 15.00
N THR A 198 9.46 17.02 14.00
CA THR A 198 8.84 17.13 12.68
C THR A 198 8.64 15.75 12.03
N ILE A 199 9.62 14.85 12.16
CA ILE A 199 9.48 13.46 11.67
C ILE A 199 8.32 12.75 12.39
N GLU A 200 8.17 12.93 13.70
CA GLU A 200 7.08 12.34 14.48
C GLU A 200 5.72 12.85 14.00
N VAL A 201 5.57 14.15 13.77
CA VAL A 201 4.33 14.73 13.22
C VAL A 201 3.99 14.14 11.85
N LEU A 202 5.00 13.95 10.98
CA LEU A 202 4.78 13.44 9.63
C LEU A 202 4.50 11.93 9.59
N THR A 203 5.20 11.16 10.42
CA THR A 203 5.21 9.69 10.37
C THR A 203 4.39 9.01 11.46
N GLY A 204 4.07 9.71 12.55
CA GLY A 204 3.50 9.15 13.78
C GLY A 204 4.49 8.34 14.62
N ILE A 205 5.78 8.34 14.28
CA ILE A 205 6.80 7.52 14.95
C ILE A 205 7.51 8.37 16.01
N THR A 206 7.43 7.95 17.27
CA THR A 206 8.09 8.65 18.40
C THR A 206 9.63 8.75 18.22
N PRO A 207 10.28 9.80 18.76
CA PRO A 207 11.74 9.99 18.66
C PRO A 207 12.56 8.81 19.17
N ARG A 208 12.09 8.13 20.24
CA ARG A 208 12.73 6.92 20.75
C ARG A 208 12.76 5.80 19.71
N THR A 209 11.62 5.60 19.03
CA THR A 209 11.50 4.58 17.98
C THR A 209 12.25 4.98 16.71
N GLN A 210 12.26 6.26 16.35
CA GLN A 210 13.07 6.78 15.24
C GLN A 210 14.56 6.44 15.44
N ARG A 211 15.13 6.71 16.63
CA ARG A 211 16.54 6.37 16.94
C ARG A 211 16.80 4.87 16.83
N ARG A 212 15.86 4.06 17.32
CA ARG A 212 15.93 2.60 17.20
C ARG A 212 15.91 2.16 15.74
N TYR A 213 15.06 2.75 14.90
CA TYR A 213 14.99 2.44 13.47
C TYR A 213 16.22 2.91 12.70
N CYS A 214 16.74 4.11 12.99
CA CYS A 214 18.01 4.56 12.43
C CYS A 214 19.12 3.54 12.70
N LYS A 215 19.21 3.02 13.93
CA LYS A 215 20.20 2.00 14.29
C LYS A 215 19.97 0.66 13.58
N LEU A 216 18.72 0.21 13.49
CA LEU A 216 18.39 -1.09 12.89
C LEU A 216 18.57 -1.12 11.37
N ALA A 217 18.32 -0.01 10.69
CA ALA A 217 18.46 0.12 9.24
C ALA A 217 19.76 0.84 8.83
N ASP A 218 20.69 0.99 9.77
CA ASP A 218 22.01 1.61 9.55
C ASP A 218 21.95 2.97 8.82
N VAL A 219 21.02 3.82 9.28
CA VAL A 219 20.84 5.19 8.78
C VAL A 219 21.88 6.08 9.43
N GLU A 220 22.69 6.73 8.61
CA GLU A 220 23.66 7.71 9.07
C GLU A 220 22.92 8.99 9.51
N VAL A 221 23.20 9.42 10.75
CA VAL A 221 22.61 10.61 11.34
C VAL A 221 23.71 11.63 11.56
N GLN A 222 23.66 12.73 10.81
CA GLN A 222 24.57 13.85 10.98
C GLN A 222 23.91 14.93 11.83
N GLN A 223 24.51 15.20 12.98
CA GLN A 223 24.13 16.35 13.80
C GLN A 223 24.68 17.63 13.19
N ASN A 224 23.82 18.65 13.10
CA ASN A 224 24.18 19.94 12.54
C ASN A 224 24.21 20.97 13.67
N ILE A 225 25.18 21.89 13.61
CA ILE A 225 25.38 22.95 14.61
C ILE A 225 25.56 24.26 13.87
N THR A 226 24.94 25.32 14.36
CA THR A 226 25.19 26.70 13.93
C THR A 226 26.05 27.40 14.97
N ILE A 227 27.04 28.16 14.49
CA ILE A 227 27.87 29.02 15.32
C ILE A 227 27.32 30.44 15.19
N GLY A 228 26.94 31.03 16.33
CA GLY A 228 26.41 32.38 16.44
C GLY A 228 27.46 33.39 16.93
N PRO A 229 27.04 34.45 17.64
CA PRO A 229 27.92 35.54 18.03
C PRO A 229 28.97 35.13 19.08
N ALA A 230 30.00 35.95 19.23
CA ALA A 230 31.05 35.72 20.22
C ALA A 230 30.49 35.79 21.64
N ALA A 231 30.84 34.80 22.48
CA ALA A 231 30.25 34.63 23.81
C ALA A 231 30.53 35.80 24.77
N ALA A 232 31.63 36.51 24.58
CA ALA A 232 32.04 37.61 25.47
C ALA A 232 31.14 38.86 25.41
N GLY A 233 30.31 39.01 24.37
CA GLY A 233 29.45 40.18 24.19
C GLY A 233 28.02 39.86 23.78
N ALA A 234 27.66 38.57 23.75
CA ALA A 234 26.34 38.13 23.35
C ALA A 234 25.45 37.89 24.58
N ASP A 235 24.20 38.32 24.50
CA ASP A 235 23.19 37.96 25.49
C ASP A 235 22.78 36.49 25.28
N ARG A 236 23.33 35.62 26.12
CA ARG A 236 23.07 34.18 26.09
C ARG A 236 21.59 33.86 26.33
N GLN A 237 20.91 34.65 27.15
CA GLN A 237 19.50 34.43 27.46
C GLN A 237 18.63 34.73 26.23
N GLU A 238 18.93 35.82 25.52
CA GLU A 238 18.24 36.16 24.27
C GLU A 238 18.49 35.09 23.20
N CYS A 239 19.73 34.63 23.03
CA CYS A 239 20.03 33.53 22.09
C CYS A 239 19.28 32.24 22.47
N ALA A 240 19.19 31.92 23.77
CA ALA A 240 18.45 30.75 24.24
C ALA A 240 16.93 30.89 24.00
N TRP A 241 16.39 32.09 24.15
CA TRP A 241 14.98 32.37 23.86
C TRP A 241 14.65 32.16 22.38
N GLN A 242 15.51 32.66 21.48
CA GLN A 242 15.29 32.58 20.04
C GLN A 242 15.54 31.19 19.45
N HIS A 243 16.53 30.46 19.96
CA HIS A 243 17.01 29.22 19.34
C HIS A 243 16.89 27.97 20.23
N GLY A 244 16.42 28.13 21.47
CA GLY A 244 16.30 27.06 22.43
C GLY A 244 17.64 26.72 23.10
N ASN A 245 18.05 25.45 23.01
CA ASN A 245 19.23 24.99 23.74
C ASN A 245 20.53 25.49 23.09
N VAL A 246 21.18 26.46 23.74
CA VAL A 246 22.46 27.06 23.33
C VAL A 246 23.62 26.60 24.21
N PHE A 247 24.81 26.47 23.63
CA PHE A 247 26.03 26.04 24.32
C PHE A 247 27.26 26.84 23.85
N ASP A 248 28.33 26.78 24.63
CA ASP A 248 29.59 27.47 24.30
C ASP A 248 30.42 26.61 23.33
N PHE A 249 30.78 27.19 22.19
CA PHE A 249 31.65 26.59 21.19
C PHE A 249 33.03 27.29 21.18
N VAL A 250 34.10 26.51 21.29
CA VAL A 250 35.48 27.02 21.24
C VAL A 250 36.05 26.74 19.85
N ASP A 251 36.35 27.80 19.10
CA ASP A 251 36.98 27.69 17.79
C ASP A 251 38.51 27.58 17.94
N TYR A 252 39.00 26.36 18.16
CA TYR A 252 40.44 26.10 18.31
C TYR A 252 41.26 26.45 17.07
N ARG A 253 40.67 26.41 15.88
CA ARG A 253 41.39 26.59 14.60
C ARG A 253 41.28 28.00 14.04
N GLY A 254 40.38 28.81 14.58
CA GLY A 254 40.16 30.18 14.12
C GLY A 254 39.49 30.26 12.75
N TYR A 255 38.56 29.35 12.46
CA TYR A 255 37.78 29.40 11.21
C TYR A 255 36.74 30.53 11.20
N GLN A 256 36.22 30.93 12.36
CA GLN A 256 35.23 32.00 12.53
C GLN A 256 35.86 33.33 12.99
N GLY A 257 37.15 33.33 13.36
CA GLY A 257 37.86 34.48 13.90
C GLY A 257 39.20 34.08 14.53
N PRO A 258 39.70 34.80 15.54
CA PRO A 258 40.92 34.42 16.23
C PRO A 258 40.84 33.02 16.84
N ALA A 259 41.94 32.26 16.78
CA ALA A 259 42.02 30.94 17.39
C ALA A 259 41.70 31.00 18.90
N HIS A 260 41.06 29.94 19.40
CA HIS A 260 40.58 29.78 20.78
C HIS A 260 39.47 30.75 21.21
N ARG A 261 38.84 31.48 20.29
CA ARG A 261 37.70 32.34 20.62
C ARG A 261 36.45 31.52 20.92
N ARG A 262 35.66 31.98 21.90
CA ARG A 262 34.39 31.37 22.33
C ARG A 262 33.21 32.03 21.61
N TYR A 263 32.28 31.21 21.15
CA TYR A 263 31.04 31.60 20.50
C TYR A 263 29.85 30.91 21.17
N ILE A 264 28.66 31.51 21.04
CA ILE A 264 27.41 30.83 21.36
C ILE A 264 27.00 30.01 20.15
N ALA A 265 26.69 28.74 20.32
CA ALA A 265 26.24 27.83 19.28
C ALA A 265 24.95 27.12 19.69
N TRP A 266 24.22 26.60 18.70
CA TRP A 266 23.01 25.81 18.93
C TRP A 266 22.88 24.70 17.90
N HIS A 267 22.09 23.69 18.24
CA HIS A 267 21.82 22.57 17.34
C HIS A 267 20.82 22.97 16.26
N LEU A 268 21.10 22.55 15.03
CA LEU A 268 20.13 22.51 13.94
C LEU A 268 19.47 21.13 13.85
N PRO A 269 18.34 21.03 13.14
CA PRO A 269 17.81 19.75 12.68
C PRO A 269 18.87 18.84 12.08
N ALA A 270 18.78 17.53 12.35
CA ALA A 270 19.75 16.56 11.86
C ALA A 270 19.53 16.25 10.39
N THR A 271 20.59 15.88 9.69
CA THR A 271 20.52 15.31 8.34
C THR A 271 20.54 13.79 8.45
N TYR A 272 19.71 13.12 7.65
CA TYR A 272 19.62 11.66 7.62
C TYR A 272 20.04 11.15 6.24
N ALA A 273 20.98 10.20 6.22
CA ALA A 273 21.39 9.50 5.01
C ALA A 273 21.09 8.01 5.17
N ALA A 274 20.04 7.55 4.51
CA ALA A 274 19.66 6.15 4.47
C ALA A 274 20.37 5.43 3.33
N LYS A 275 20.84 4.21 3.60
CA LYS A 275 21.44 3.33 2.58
C LYS A 275 20.35 2.80 1.66
N GLY A 276 20.63 2.75 0.37
CA GLY A 276 19.73 2.17 -0.64
C GLY A 276 19.64 2.98 -1.92
N ALA A 277 19.59 2.28 -3.05
CA ALA A 277 19.45 2.92 -4.35
C ALA A 277 18.04 3.48 -4.55
N LEU A 278 17.94 4.80 -4.71
CA LEU A 278 16.70 5.46 -5.09
C LEU A 278 16.38 5.25 -6.57
N GLY A 279 15.14 4.87 -6.83
CA GLY A 279 14.60 4.66 -8.16
C GLY A 279 14.50 5.90 -9.06
N SER A 280 14.01 5.71 -10.28
CA SER A 280 13.84 6.82 -11.23
C SER A 280 12.63 7.71 -10.91
N ARG A 281 12.78 9.05 -11.04
CA ARG A 281 11.67 10.02 -10.93
C ARG A 281 10.58 9.80 -11.98
N ARG A 282 10.92 9.28 -13.16
CA ARG A 282 9.96 9.01 -14.25
C ARG A 282 8.91 7.98 -13.83
N GLN A 283 9.34 6.89 -13.18
CA GLN A 283 8.43 5.85 -12.70
C GLN A 283 7.53 6.36 -11.57
N GLN A 284 8.07 7.16 -10.64
CA GLN A 284 7.27 7.84 -9.61
C GLN A 284 6.16 8.71 -10.22
N ARG A 285 6.48 9.55 -11.23
CA ARG A 285 5.48 10.39 -11.90
C ARG A 285 4.37 9.56 -12.53
N ARG A 286 4.72 8.46 -13.20
CA ARG A 286 3.73 7.53 -13.79
C ARG A 286 2.83 6.92 -12.72
N LEU A 287 3.38 6.56 -11.56
CA LEU A 287 2.60 6.01 -10.46
C LEU A 287 1.66 7.06 -9.84
N ASN A 288 2.13 8.28 -9.63
CA ASN A 288 1.28 9.38 -9.17
C ASN A 288 0.14 9.70 -10.16
N GLN A 289 0.39 9.60 -11.46
CA GLN A 289 -0.68 9.69 -12.47
C GLN A 289 -1.70 8.56 -12.32
N GLN A 290 -1.27 7.34 -11.99
CA GLN A 290 -2.18 6.21 -11.74
C GLN A 290 -2.98 6.38 -10.44
N ILE A 291 -2.39 6.95 -9.39
CA ILE A 291 -3.09 7.26 -8.14
C ILE A 291 -4.16 8.33 -8.43
N ALA A 292 -3.79 9.42 -9.10
CA ALA A 292 -4.72 10.48 -9.49
C ALA A 292 -5.83 9.97 -10.42
N ALA A 293 -5.51 9.13 -11.41
CA ALA A 293 -6.50 8.53 -12.30
C ALA A 293 -7.39 7.48 -11.61
N GLY A 294 -6.84 6.75 -10.62
CA GLY A 294 -7.60 5.83 -9.78
C GLY A 294 -8.57 6.56 -8.86
N LEU A 295 -8.20 7.77 -8.40
CA LEU A 295 -9.07 8.71 -7.68
C LEU A 295 -10.09 9.41 -8.60
N ALA A 296 -9.83 9.51 -9.91
CA ALA A 296 -10.81 10.01 -10.88
C ALA A 296 -11.98 9.03 -11.14
N GLN A 297 -11.98 7.85 -10.52
CA GLN A 297 -13.15 6.97 -10.42
C GLN A 297 -14.06 7.32 -9.22
N THR A 298 -13.75 8.39 -8.48
CA THR A 298 -14.59 8.87 -7.37
C THR A 298 -15.63 9.85 -7.93
N GLU A 299 -16.88 9.45 -7.73
CA GLU A 299 -18.15 10.12 -8.03
C GLU A 299 -18.05 11.65 -8.06
N THR A 300 -18.15 12.24 -9.25
CA THR A 300 -18.42 13.67 -9.36
C THR A 300 -19.91 13.86 -9.06
N LEU A 301 -20.23 14.38 -7.87
CA LEU A 301 -21.56 14.89 -7.55
C LEU A 301 -21.85 16.06 -8.50
N GLY A 302 -22.54 15.78 -9.59
CA GLY A 302 -23.05 16.81 -10.50
C GLY A 302 -24.25 17.51 -9.88
N ASN A 303 -24.43 18.79 -10.18
CA ASN A 303 -25.55 19.61 -9.75
C ASN A 303 -26.91 18.93 -10.04
N GLY A 304 -27.48 18.30 -9.02
CA GLY A 304 -28.91 18.08 -8.76
C GLY A 304 -29.80 17.25 -9.71
N TRP A 305 -29.44 17.00 -10.97
CA TRP A 305 -30.43 16.51 -11.96
C TRP A 305 -30.04 15.22 -12.71
N PHE A 306 -28.93 14.56 -12.36
CA PHE A 306 -28.52 13.30 -12.98
C PHE A 306 -28.37 12.18 -11.94
N VAL A 307 -29.24 11.17 -12.00
CA VAL A 307 -29.25 10.01 -11.09
C VAL A 307 -28.52 8.83 -11.75
N GLY A 308 -27.28 9.05 -12.18
CA GLY A 308 -26.49 8.04 -12.90
C GLY A 308 -24.99 8.16 -12.68
N LYS A 309 -24.24 7.12 -13.04
CA LYS A 309 -22.77 7.10 -12.94
C LYS A 309 -22.13 7.70 -14.19
N ARG A 310 -21.20 8.64 -14.03
CA ARG A 310 -20.41 9.22 -15.14
C ARG A 310 -19.02 8.61 -15.17
N LEU A 311 -18.60 8.09 -16.33
CA LEU A 311 -17.30 7.45 -16.51
C LEU A 311 -16.49 8.22 -17.55
N PHE A 312 -15.25 8.60 -17.24
CA PHE A 312 -14.41 9.40 -18.14
C PHE A 312 -13.24 8.57 -18.69
N PHE A 313 -13.03 8.60 -20.00
CA PHE A 313 -12.00 7.85 -20.72
C PHE A 313 -11.10 8.77 -21.55
N ALA A 314 -9.84 8.38 -21.69
CA ALA A 314 -8.86 9.16 -22.44
C ALA A 314 -9.04 9.11 -23.97
N ASN A 315 -9.76 8.10 -24.50
CA ASN A 315 -10.04 7.97 -25.92
C ASN A 315 -11.33 7.15 -26.16
N GLY A 316 -11.89 7.30 -27.37
CA GLY A 316 -13.17 6.67 -27.74
C GLY A 316 -13.11 5.15 -27.79
N LYS A 317 -11.94 4.55 -28.04
CA LYS A 317 -11.78 3.08 -28.06
C LYS A 317 -11.96 2.48 -26.66
N ALA A 318 -11.39 3.10 -25.64
CA ALA A 318 -11.55 2.67 -24.26
C ALA A 318 -12.99 2.88 -23.75
N ALA A 319 -13.62 3.98 -24.18
CA ALA A 319 -15.00 4.30 -23.87
C ALA A 319 -15.98 3.29 -24.51
N ALA A 320 -15.83 3.00 -25.80
CA ALA A 320 -16.66 2.01 -26.49
C ALA A 320 -16.52 0.61 -25.86
N MET A 321 -15.29 0.18 -25.53
CA MET A 321 -15.09 -1.11 -24.85
C MET A 321 -15.74 -1.16 -23.46
N ALA A 322 -15.78 -0.04 -22.73
CA ALA A 322 -16.46 0.01 -21.45
C ALA A 322 -17.98 -0.01 -21.61
N ALA A 323 -18.53 0.75 -22.57
CA ALA A 323 -19.95 0.76 -22.89
C ALA A 323 -20.45 -0.61 -23.37
N SER A 324 -19.71 -1.30 -24.24
CA SER A 324 -20.07 -2.64 -24.74
C SER A 324 -20.07 -3.71 -23.65
N ARG A 325 -19.34 -3.52 -22.55
CA ARG A 325 -19.31 -4.45 -21.40
C ARG A 325 -20.46 -4.23 -20.42
N GLN A 326 -21.19 -3.11 -20.53
CA GLN A 326 -22.22 -2.70 -19.59
C GLN A 326 -23.65 -2.99 -20.06
N MET A 327 -23.83 -3.64 -21.22
CA MET A 327 -25.14 -3.93 -21.81
C MET A 327 -25.97 -5.03 -21.10
N SER A 328 -25.56 -5.52 -19.93
CA SER A 328 -26.23 -6.62 -19.22
C SER A 328 -26.42 -6.34 -17.72
N ASP A 329 -27.48 -5.60 -17.34
CA ASP A 329 -27.99 -5.43 -15.96
C ASP A 329 -27.39 -4.36 -15.02
N VAL A 330 -26.97 -3.18 -15.49
CA VAL A 330 -26.53 -2.08 -14.59
C VAL A 330 -27.18 -0.73 -14.96
N PRO A 331 -27.55 0.12 -13.97
CA PRO A 331 -28.21 1.42 -14.20
C PRO A 331 -27.43 2.38 -15.11
N ILE A 332 -28.20 3.26 -15.76
CA ILE A 332 -27.80 4.26 -16.77
C ILE A 332 -26.47 4.93 -16.39
N CYS A 333 -25.45 4.70 -17.20
CA CYS A 333 -24.15 5.32 -17.06
C CYS A 333 -23.78 6.11 -18.32
N ASP A 334 -23.42 7.38 -18.13
CA ASP A 334 -22.86 8.19 -19.20
C ASP A 334 -21.37 7.93 -19.28
N VAL A 335 -20.91 7.51 -20.45
CA VAL A 335 -19.52 7.19 -20.74
C VAL A 335 -18.93 8.30 -21.61
N TYR A 336 -18.07 9.13 -21.02
CA TYR A 336 -17.44 10.28 -21.66
C TYR A 336 -16.04 9.95 -22.19
N TRP A 337 -15.64 10.52 -23.34
CA TRP A 337 -14.25 10.50 -23.79
C TRP A 337 -13.82 11.76 -24.52
N GLN A 338 -12.54 12.08 -24.42
CA GLN A 338 -12.00 13.29 -25.02
C GLN A 338 -11.72 13.10 -26.52
N GLN A 339 -12.25 13.97 -27.38
CA GLN A 339 -12.03 13.90 -28.84
C GLN A 339 -10.80 14.70 -29.26
N ARG A 340 -10.74 15.99 -28.92
CA ARG A 340 -9.60 16.89 -29.17
C ARG A 340 -9.54 17.99 -28.10
N ARG A 341 -8.34 18.50 -27.87
CA ARG A 341 -8.10 19.70 -27.04
C ARG A 341 -8.18 20.92 -27.96
N ALA A 342 -9.09 21.85 -27.67
CA ALA A 342 -9.11 23.14 -28.37
C ALA A 342 -7.83 23.93 -28.06
N LYS A 343 -7.42 24.83 -28.95
CA LYS A 343 -6.25 25.70 -28.76
C LYS A 343 -6.38 26.59 -27.50
N SER A 344 -7.60 26.84 -27.03
CA SER A 344 -7.92 27.58 -25.79
C SER A 344 -7.73 26.76 -24.51
N GLY A 345 -7.21 25.53 -24.58
CA GLY A 345 -7.08 24.64 -23.41
C GLY A 345 -8.37 23.93 -22.99
N THR A 346 -9.51 24.28 -23.59
CA THR A 346 -10.81 23.63 -23.36
C THR A 346 -10.85 22.27 -24.06
N GLY A 347 -11.18 21.20 -23.34
CA GLY A 347 -11.30 19.84 -23.90
C GLY A 347 -12.72 19.55 -24.36
N ILE A 348 -12.90 19.10 -25.61
CA ILE A 348 -14.19 18.63 -26.11
C ILE A 348 -14.35 17.16 -25.72
N TRP A 349 -15.46 16.84 -25.05
CA TRP A 349 -15.81 15.50 -24.58
C TRP A 349 -17.06 15.00 -25.30
N ASN A 350 -17.00 13.77 -25.80
CA ASN A 350 -18.13 13.03 -26.36
C ASN A 350 -18.71 12.12 -25.28
N VAL A 351 -19.97 11.71 -25.41
CA VAL A 351 -20.67 10.87 -24.44
C VAL A 351 -21.43 9.72 -25.12
N PHE A 352 -21.39 8.54 -24.51
CA PHE A 352 -22.30 7.42 -24.72
C PHE A 352 -23.26 7.41 -23.52
N GLY A 353 -24.49 7.85 -23.72
CA GLY A 353 -25.48 7.98 -22.65
C GLY A 353 -26.82 8.34 -23.26
N GLY A 354 -27.83 7.52 -23.00
CA GLY A 354 -29.18 7.72 -23.52
C GLY A 354 -29.90 8.79 -22.73
N CYS A 355 -30.33 9.84 -23.44
CA CYS A 355 -31.51 10.59 -23.04
C CYS A 355 -32.65 9.59 -22.78
N ALA A 356 -33.26 9.69 -21.60
CA ALA A 356 -34.70 9.54 -21.50
C ALA A 356 -35.29 10.95 -21.55
#